data_AF-A0A8J3R0F2-F1
#
_entry.id   AF-A0A8J3R0F2-F1
#
_cell.length_a   1.000
_cell.length_b   1.000
_cell.length_c   1.000
_cell.angle_alpha   90.00
_cell.angle_beta   90.00
_cell.angle_gamma   90.00
#
_symmetry.space_group_name_H-M   'P 1'
#
loop_
_entity.id
_entity.type
_entity.pdbx_description
1 polymer ?
#
loop_
_entity_poly.entity_id
_entity_poly.type
_entity_poly.pdbx_seq_one_letter_code
_entity_poly.pdbx_strand_id
1 'polypeptide(L)'
;MTGTGAATGTVTRLAGLARAGGQERSFTVIRKEFRPLATGRHAAGASDPRHWAYWRREPLAYASGVLPTGPGLAAPRCYGVVDDVVYLEDVGAAPESPRVAARRLGVWQANTPVPDLPWLAGHQLAQRLAVSDLNFGCCRAAYPCGEDTSTS
;
A
#
# COMPACT_ATOMS: atom_id res chain seq x y z
N MET A 1 5.59 -21.80 2.59
CA MET A 1 4.71 -20.62 2.78
C MET A 1 5.14 -19.55 1.78
N THR A 2 4.35 -19.35 0.73
CA THR A 2 4.63 -18.43 -0.38
C THR A 2 4.03 -17.05 -0.07
N GLY A 3 4.88 -16.04 0.07
CA GLY A 3 4.48 -14.67 0.44
C GLY A 3 3.51 -14.05 -0.57
N THR A 4 2.45 -13.42 -0.06
CA THR A 4 1.24 -13.00 -0.79
C THR A 4 1.26 -11.58 -1.38
N GLY A 5 2.43 -10.95 -1.54
CA GLY A 5 2.53 -9.69 -2.31
C GLY A 5 3.32 -8.55 -1.68
N ALA A 6 4.21 -8.80 -0.72
CA ALA A 6 5.11 -7.75 -0.26
C ALA A 6 6.32 -7.64 -1.20
N ALA A 7 6.40 -6.55 -1.96
CA ALA A 7 7.60 -6.06 -2.67
C ALA A 7 8.72 -5.59 -1.73
N THR A 8 8.56 -5.79 -0.41
CA THR A 8 9.52 -5.40 0.61
C THR A 8 10.56 -6.50 0.73
N GLY A 9 11.81 -6.18 0.38
CA GLY A 9 12.93 -7.09 0.59
C GLY A 9 13.30 -7.18 2.08
N THR A 10 13.51 -6.03 2.73
CA THR A 10 13.90 -5.98 4.15
C THR A 10 13.48 -4.66 4.77
N VAL A 11 13.10 -4.69 6.05
CA VAL A 11 12.91 -3.50 6.91
C VAL A 11 13.89 -3.61 8.06
N THR A 12 14.74 -2.60 8.24
CA THR A 12 15.76 -2.57 9.30
C THR A 12 15.68 -1.26 10.05
N ARG A 13 15.65 -1.34 11.37
CA ARG A 13 15.83 -0.18 12.24
C ARG A 13 17.32 0.06 12.46
N LEU A 14 17.83 1.18 11.97
CA LEU A 14 19.19 1.64 12.22
C LEU A 14 19.17 2.62 13.39
N ALA A 15 20.14 2.49 14.28
CA ALA A 15 20.38 3.43 15.37
C ALA A 15 21.87 3.70 15.48
N GLY A 16 22.24 4.91 15.84
CA GLY A 16 23.64 5.28 15.96
C GLY A 16 23.85 6.71 16.43
N LEU A 17 25.10 7.15 16.34
CA LEU A 17 25.53 8.52 16.64
C LEU A 17 25.97 9.17 15.33
N ALA A 18 25.47 10.37 15.07
CA ALA A 18 25.84 11.18 13.92
C ALA A 18 26.46 12.48 14.40
N ARG A 19 27.52 12.93 13.72
CA ARG A 19 28.08 14.27 13.96
C ARG A 19 27.42 15.28 13.03
N ALA A 20 26.77 16.28 13.61
CA ALA A 20 26.11 17.36 12.89
C ALA A 20 26.47 18.69 13.57
N GLY A 21 27.09 19.61 12.83
CA GLY A 21 27.51 20.92 13.36
C GLY A 21 28.50 20.82 14.53
N GLY A 22 29.44 19.87 14.48
CA GLY A 22 30.43 19.64 15.54
C GLY A 22 29.88 18.97 16.81
N GLN A 23 28.57 18.69 16.86
CA GLN A 23 27.93 18.00 17.98
C GLN A 23 27.57 16.57 17.58
N GLU A 24 27.71 15.64 18.53
CA GLU A 24 27.29 14.25 18.35
C GLU A 24 25.83 14.10 18.79
N ARG A 25 25.01 13.48 17.95
CA ARG A 25 23.57 13.30 18.17
C ARG A 25 23.18 11.86 17.92
N SER A 26 22.45 11.26 18.84
CA SER A 26 21.80 9.97 18.60
C SER A 26 20.72 10.11 17.54
N PHE A 27 20.63 9.12 16.64
CA PHE A 27 19.58 9.04 15.64
C PHE A 27 19.01 7.63 15.56
N THR A 28 17.78 7.55 15.07
CA THR A 28 17.15 6.32 14.61
C THR A 28 16.53 6.56 13.24
N VAL A 29 16.62 5.57 12.36
CA VAL A 29 16.04 5.61 11.02
C VAL A 29 15.60 4.23 10.59
N ILE A 30 14.47 4.13 9.90
CA ILE A 30 14.01 2.90 9.29
C ILE A 30 14.52 2.84 7.86
N ARG A 31 15.33 1.83 7.55
CA ARG A 31 15.78 1.51 6.21
C ARG A 31 14.89 0.43 5.62
N LYS A 32 14.18 0.75 4.54
CA LYS A 32 13.29 -0.19 3.84
C LYS A 32 13.80 -0.44 2.43
N GLU A 33 14.18 -1.68 2.14
CA GLU A 33 14.57 -2.13 0.80
C GLU A 33 13.38 -2.70 0.03
N PHE A 34 13.32 -2.40 -1.26
CA PHE A 34 12.32 -2.89 -2.19
C PHE A 34 12.96 -3.77 -3.25
N ARG A 35 12.30 -4.87 -3.62
CA ARG A 35 12.76 -5.78 -4.69
C ARG A 35 11.57 -6.30 -5.48
N PRO A 36 11.71 -6.53 -6.80
CA PRO A 36 10.67 -7.15 -7.60
C PRO A 36 10.37 -8.56 -7.09
N LEU A 37 9.10 -8.95 -7.18
CA LEU A 37 8.72 -10.36 -7.13
C LEU A 37 9.25 -11.04 -8.40
N ALA A 38 10.25 -11.91 -8.26
CA ALA A 38 10.85 -12.62 -9.39
C ALA A 38 10.07 -13.88 -9.80
N THR A 39 9.18 -14.38 -8.94
CA THR A 39 8.50 -15.68 -9.14
C THR A 39 7.03 -15.62 -8.74
N GLY A 40 6.24 -16.57 -9.24
CA GLY A 40 4.83 -16.73 -8.90
C GLY A 40 3.90 -15.91 -9.80
N ARG A 41 2.59 -16.04 -9.56
CA ARG A 41 1.53 -15.51 -10.44
C ARG A 41 1.55 -13.99 -10.68
N HIS A 42 2.30 -13.24 -9.86
CA HIS A 42 2.38 -11.78 -9.94
C HIS A 42 3.74 -11.26 -10.45
N ALA A 43 4.69 -12.14 -10.81
CA ALA A 43 6.03 -11.74 -11.22
C ALA A 43 6.01 -10.83 -12.47
N ALA A 44 5.20 -11.18 -13.47
CA ALA A 44 5.03 -10.37 -14.67
C ALA A 44 4.45 -8.97 -14.36
N GLY A 45 3.55 -8.90 -13.37
CA GLY A 45 2.95 -7.66 -12.91
C GLY A 45 3.87 -6.81 -12.03
N ALA A 46 5.04 -7.30 -11.64
CA ALA A 46 5.99 -6.55 -10.82
C ALA A 46 6.67 -5.44 -11.64
N SER A 47 6.84 -5.62 -12.95
CA SER A 47 7.48 -4.64 -13.84
C SER A 47 6.52 -3.68 -14.54
N ASP A 48 5.20 -3.91 -14.48
CA ASP A 48 4.19 -3.05 -15.09
C ASP A 48 3.72 -1.96 -14.10
N PRO A 49 4.01 -0.66 -14.34
CA PRO A 49 3.62 0.44 -13.45
C PRO A 49 2.11 0.53 -13.17
N ARG A 50 1.26 0.08 -14.10
CA ARG A 50 -0.20 0.12 -13.96
C ARG A 50 -0.75 -1.09 -13.23
N HIS A 51 0.03 -2.16 -13.09
CA HIS A 51 -0.37 -3.36 -12.39
C HIS A 51 -0.24 -3.18 -10.87
N TRP A 52 -1.22 -3.67 -10.11
CA TRP A 52 -1.22 -3.52 -8.64
C TRP A 52 0.02 -4.09 -7.95
N ALA A 53 0.65 -5.12 -8.55
CA ALA A 53 1.89 -5.73 -8.04
C ALA A 53 3.18 -4.96 -8.35
N TYR A 54 3.12 -3.80 -9.03
CA TYR A 54 4.29 -2.98 -9.32
C TYR A 54 5.06 -2.62 -8.06
N TRP A 55 6.31 -3.08 -7.98
CA TRP A 55 7.08 -3.05 -6.74
C TRP A 55 7.65 -1.68 -6.39
N ARG A 56 7.92 -0.82 -7.38
CA ARG A 56 8.48 0.53 -7.16
C ARG A 56 7.44 1.56 -6.69
N ARG A 57 6.17 1.18 -6.52
CA ARG A 57 5.11 2.15 -6.18
C ARG A 57 5.34 2.85 -4.84
N GLU A 58 5.77 2.11 -3.83
CA GLU A 58 6.02 2.69 -2.51
C GLU A 58 7.21 3.65 -2.49
N PRO A 59 8.42 3.32 -3.01
CA PRO A 59 9.51 4.29 -3.06
C PRO A 59 9.17 5.53 -3.91
N LEU A 60 8.43 5.36 -5.00
CA LEU A 60 7.97 6.49 -5.82
C LEU A 60 6.99 7.40 -5.06
N ALA A 61 6.08 6.83 -4.25
CA ALA A 61 5.15 7.61 -3.44
C ALA A 61 5.86 8.44 -2.35
N TYR A 62 6.90 7.89 -1.73
CA TYR A 62 7.73 8.65 -0.78
C TYR A 62 8.55 9.74 -1.46
N ALA A 63 9.04 9.51 -2.68
CA ALA A 63 9.80 10.50 -3.44
C ALA A 63 8.92 11.62 -4.03
N SER A 64 7.63 11.37 -4.28
CA SER A 64 6.75 12.31 -4.99
C SER A 64 6.03 13.31 -4.10
N GLY A 65 6.07 13.15 -2.77
CA GLY A 65 5.38 14.04 -1.83
C GLY A 65 3.85 13.92 -1.82
N VAL A 66 3.28 12.85 -2.38
CA VAL A 66 1.81 12.66 -2.50
C VAL A 66 1.20 11.95 -1.30
N LEU A 67 2.03 11.49 -0.38
CA LEU A 67 1.60 10.84 0.85
C LEU A 67 1.04 11.86 1.85
N PRO A 68 0.09 11.45 2.70
CA PRO A 68 -0.51 12.34 3.68
C PRO A 68 0.54 12.87 4.67
N THR A 69 0.43 14.14 5.06
CA THR A 69 1.31 14.80 6.05
C THR A 69 0.56 15.28 7.29
N GLY A 70 -0.71 14.89 7.46
CA GLY A 70 -1.57 15.26 8.58
C GLY A 70 -2.55 16.40 8.29
N PRO A 71 -3.37 16.79 9.30
CA PRO A 71 -3.56 16.12 10.58
C PRO A 71 -4.41 14.84 10.47
N GLY A 72 -4.24 13.90 11.41
CA GLY A 72 -5.04 12.68 11.53
C GLY A 72 -4.50 11.47 10.79
N LEU A 73 -3.92 11.64 9.60
CA LEU A 73 -3.18 10.60 8.88
C LEU A 73 -1.89 11.20 8.37
N ALA A 74 -0.75 10.57 8.63
CA ALA A 74 0.53 10.97 8.08
C ALA A 74 1.35 9.73 7.72
N ALA A 75 2.05 9.78 6.60
CA ALA A 75 3.12 8.84 6.33
C ALA A 75 4.35 9.20 7.20
N PRO A 76 5.21 8.23 7.53
CA PRO A 76 6.51 8.52 8.11
C PRO A 76 7.27 9.54 7.27
N ARG A 77 7.99 10.48 7.89
CA ARG A 77 8.85 11.39 7.13
C ARG A 77 9.88 10.60 6.33
N CYS A 78 10.03 10.94 5.06
CA CYS A 78 11.07 10.38 4.20
C CYS A 78 12.31 11.28 4.28
N TYR A 79 13.44 10.73 4.73
CA TYR A 79 14.73 11.41 4.75
C TYR A 79 15.47 11.29 3.40
N GLY A 80 15.09 10.34 2.56
CA GLY A 80 15.64 10.17 1.23
C GLY A 80 15.33 8.81 0.63
N VAL A 81 15.45 8.76 -0.70
CA VAL A 81 15.38 7.52 -1.50
C VAL A 81 16.72 7.38 -2.22
N VAL A 82 17.41 6.25 -2.03
CA VAL A 82 18.66 5.93 -2.70
C VAL A 82 18.47 4.57 -3.35
N ASP A 83 18.56 4.53 -4.68
CA ASP A 83 18.17 3.38 -5.48
C ASP A 83 16.76 2.88 -5.11
N ASP A 84 16.67 1.64 -4.66
CA ASP A 84 15.43 0.97 -4.24
C ASP A 84 15.32 0.88 -2.71
N VAL A 85 15.93 1.83 -2.01
CA VAL A 85 15.96 1.92 -0.56
C VAL A 85 15.39 3.25 -0.11
N VAL A 86 14.45 3.21 0.84
CA VAL A 86 13.86 4.39 1.46
C VAL A 86 14.31 4.49 2.92
N TYR A 87 14.70 5.69 3.33
CA TYR A 87 15.06 6.02 4.71
C TYR A 87 13.92 6.82 5.34
N LEU A 88 13.29 6.23 6.34
CA LEU A 88 12.05 6.74 6.95
C LEU A 88 12.26 7.06 8.43
N GLU A 89 11.43 7.98 8.91
CA GLU A 89 11.22 8.21 10.33
C GLU A 89 10.88 6.92 11.08
N ASP A 90 11.54 6.75 12.22
CA ASP A 90 11.15 5.74 13.22
C ASP A 90 9.96 6.28 14.03
N VAL A 91 8.75 5.91 13.63
CA VAL A 91 7.49 6.34 14.25
C VAL A 91 7.21 5.68 15.62
N GLY A 92 8.10 4.80 16.07
CA GLY A 92 7.95 4.10 17.34
C GLY A 92 6.95 2.94 17.30
N ALA A 93 6.70 2.35 18.46
CA ALA A 93 6.04 1.04 18.60
C ALA A 93 4.58 1.10 19.10
N ALA A 94 3.95 2.27 19.15
CA ALA A 94 2.57 2.41 19.61
C ALA A 94 1.60 2.43 18.41
N PRO A 95 1.07 1.28 17.95
CA PRO A 95 0.14 1.26 16.85
C PRO A 95 -1.18 1.94 17.23
N GLU A 96 -1.73 2.72 16.30
CA GLU A 96 -3.08 3.26 16.40
C GLU A 96 -4.11 2.12 16.34
N SER A 97 -5.29 2.34 16.91
CA SER A 97 -6.41 1.41 16.75
C SER A 97 -6.71 1.19 15.26
N PRO A 98 -6.82 -0.05 14.76
CA PRO A 98 -7.15 -0.32 13.36
C PRO A 98 -8.43 0.37 12.90
N ARG A 99 -9.44 0.49 13.78
CA ARG A 99 -10.69 1.20 13.50
C ARG A 99 -10.46 2.70 13.27
N VAL A 100 -9.64 3.31 14.11
CA VAL A 100 -9.30 4.75 14.01
C VAL A 100 -8.45 5.01 12.77
N ALA A 101 -7.44 4.16 12.52
CA ALA A 101 -6.61 4.21 11.33
C ALA A 101 -7.44 4.06 10.04
N ALA A 102 -8.33 3.07 9.98
CA ALA A 102 -9.22 2.86 8.83
C ALA A 102 -10.15 4.06 8.59
N ARG A 103 -10.72 4.63 9.66
CA ARG A 103 -11.56 5.85 9.56
C ARG A 103 -10.76 7.02 8.98
N ARG A 104 -9.56 7.29 9.51
CA ARG A 104 -8.69 8.38 9.05
C ARG A 104 -8.23 8.17 7.60
N LEU A 105 -7.91 6.93 7.23
CA LEU A 105 -7.60 6.56 5.85
C LEU A 105 -8.79 6.83 4.92
N GLY A 106 -10.00 6.41 5.31
CA GLY A 106 -11.21 6.65 4.52
C GLY A 106 -11.51 8.14 4.35
N VAL A 107 -11.37 8.95 5.42
CA VAL A 107 -11.52 10.40 5.35
C VAL A 107 -10.49 11.02 4.39
N TRP A 108 -9.22 10.62 4.48
CA TRP A 108 -8.19 11.11 3.56
C TRP A 108 -8.50 10.73 2.11
N GLN A 109 -8.84 9.46 1.84
CA GLN A 109 -9.18 8.98 0.50
C GLN A 109 -10.40 9.68 -0.11
N ALA A 110 -11.41 9.99 0.70
CA ALA A 110 -12.62 10.68 0.24
C ALA A 110 -12.37 12.15 -0.15
N ASN A 111 -11.33 12.77 0.40
CA ASN A 111 -11.05 14.20 0.22
C ASN A 111 -9.77 14.48 -0.60
N THR A 112 -9.00 13.45 -0.96
CA THR A 112 -7.75 13.61 -1.70
C THR A 112 -7.99 13.37 -3.17
N PRO A 113 -7.76 14.37 -4.04
CA PRO A 113 -7.74 14.15 -5.48
C PRO A 113 -6.72 13.07 -5.82
N VAL A 114 -7.12 12.11 -6.65
CA VAL A 114 -6.18 11.10 -7.14
C VAL A 114 -5.25 11.80 -8.14
N PRO A 115 -3.94 11.89 -7.85
CA PRO A 115 -3.01 12.54 -8.78
C PRO A 115 -2.83 11.68 -10.02
N ASP A 116 -2.58 12.32 -11.17
CA ASP A 116 -2.25 11.61 -12.39
C ASP A 116 -0.74 11.33 -12.43
N LEU A 117 -0.35 10.13 -12.01
CA LEU A 117 1.04 9.70 -11.97
C LEU A 117 1.21 8.40 -12.76
N PRO A 118 2.25 8.27 -13.60
CA PRO A 118 2.39 7.16 -14.55
C PRO A 118 2.59 5.78 -13.88
N TRP A 119 2.88 5.77 -12.58
CA TRP A 119 3.11 4.57 -11.76
C TRP A 119 1.98 4.30 -10.76
N LEU A 120 0.94 5.13 -10.74
CA LEU A 120 -0.26 4.81 -9.99
C LEU A 120 -1.02 3.68 -10.66
N ALA A 121 -1.54 2.82 -9.81
CA ALA A 121 -2.17 1.59 -10.24
C ALA A 121 -3.54 1.89 -10.85
N GLY A 122 -3.81 1.35 -12.04
CA GLY A 122 -5.10 1.49 -12.72
C GLY A 122 -6.02 0.29 -12.48
N HIS A 123 -7.33 0.45 -12.68
CA HIS A 123 -8.30 -0.65 -12.77
C HIS A 123 -8.17 -1.73 -11.67
N GLN A 124 -7.91 -1.31 -10.44
CA GLN A 124 -7.50 -2.17 -9.33
C GLN A 124 -8.46 -3.32 -9.02
N LEU A 125 -9.75 -3.06 -9.15
CA LEU A 125 -10.79 -4.09 -9.00
C LEU A 125 -10.73 -5.09 -10.16
N ALA A 126 -10.79 -4.63 -11.41
CA ALA A 126 -10.75 -5.49 -12.59
C ALA A 126 -9.50 -6.38 -12.62
N GLN A 127 -8.33 -5.83 -12.27
CA GLN A 127 -7.09 -6.60 -12.17
C GLN A 127 -7.15 -7.69 -11.08
N ARG A 128 -7.84 -7.44 -9.96
CA ARG A 128 -8.03 -8.44 -8.89
C ARG A 128 -9.04 -9.51 -9.29
N LEU A 129 -10.15 -9.12 -9.92
CA LEU A 129 -11.14 -10.06 -10.45
C LEU A 129 -10.49 -11.01 -11.48
N ALA A 130 -9.65 -10.48 -12.38
CA ALA A 130 -8.98 -11.27 -13.42
C ALA A 130 -8.02 -12.35 -12.89
N VAL A 131 -7.57 -12.24 -11.64
CA VAL A 131 -6.64 -13.20 -11.01
C VAL A 131 -7.26 -13.93 -9.81
N SER A 132 -8.56 -13.75 -9.59
CA SER A 132 -9.32 -14.41 -8.53
C SER A 132 -10.27 -15.42 -9.14
N ASP A 133 -10.21 -16.67 -8.70
CA ASP A 133 -11.28 -17.63 -8.96
C ASP A 133 -12.47 -17.25 -8.07
N LEU A 134 -13.32 -16.35 -8.58
CA LEU A 134 -14.49 -15.89 -7.86
C LEU A 134 -15.64 -16.86 -8.08
N ASN A 135 -15.92 -17.69 -7.08
CA ASN A 135 -17.13 -18.48 -7.05
C ASN A 135 -18.28 -17.63 -6.49
N PHE A 136 -19.08 -17.06 -7.38
CA PHE A 136 -20.30 -16.33 -7.04
C PHE A 136 -21.50 -17.24 -6.74
N GLY A 137 -21.33 -18.57 -6.66
CA GLY A 137 -22.41 -19.52 -6.40
C GLY A 137 -23.15 -19.28 -5.09
N CYS A 138 -22.49 -18.68 -4.09
CA CYS A 138 -23.11 -18.30 -2.82
C CYS A 138 -23.85 -16.94 -2.87
N CYS A 139 -23.66 -16.14 -3.92
CA CYS A 139 -24.30 -14.83 -4.10
C CYS A 139 -25.53 -14.91 -5.03
N ARG A 140 -26.23 -16.04 -5.03
CA ARG A 140 -27.51 -16.13 -5.73
C ARG A 140 -28.56 -15.38 -4.91
N ALA A 141 -28.96 -14.22 -5.40
CA ALA A 141 -30.00 -13.40 -4.81
C ALA A 141 -31.26 -14.26 -4.55
N ALA A 142 -31.70 -14.29 -3.30
CA ALA A 142 -33.01 -14.80 -2.94
C ALA A 142 -34.07 -13.84 -3.47
N TYR A 143 -34.44 -14.00 -4.74
CA TYR A 143 -35.72 -13.51 -5.24
C TYR A 143 -36.71 -14.67 -5.15
N PRO A 144 -37.71 -14.63 -4.24
CA PRO A 144 -38.87 -15.49 -4.39
C PRO A 144 -39.62 -15.01 -5.65
N CYS A 145 -39.65 -15.86 -6.67
CA CYS A 145 -40.54 -15.67 -7.80
C CYS A 145 -41.97 -15.82 -7.25
N GLY A 146 -42.78 -14.76 -7.35
CA GLY A 146 -44.19 -14.83 -7.04
C GLY A 146 -44.85 -15.88 -7.93
N GLU A 147 -45.58 -16.81 -7.32
CA GLU A 147 -46.49 -17.69 -8.03
C GLU A 147 -47.71 -16.88 -8.47
N ASP A 148 -47.75 -16.53 -9.76
CA ASP A 148 -49.00 -16.20 -10.44
C ASP A 148 -49.88 -17.45 -10.43
N THR A 149 -50.87 -17.48 -9.54
CA THR A 149 -52.01 -18.40 -9.65
C THR A 149 -53.17 -17.64 -10.28
N SER A 150 -53.16 -17.61 -11.62
CA SER A 150 -54.36 -17.36 -12.40
C SER A 150 -55.00 -18.71 -12.71
N THR A 151 -56.14 -18.99 -12.09
CA THR A 151 -57.06 -20.04 -12.54
C THR A 151 -58.41 -19.38 -12.76
N SER A 152 -58.91 -19.55 -13.98
CA SER A 152 -60.22 -19.13 -14.49
C SER A 152 -61.39 -19.75 -13.74
#